data_AF-A0A0M0T6Z7-F1
#
_entry.id   AF-A0A0M0T6Z7-F1
#
_cell.length_a   1.000
_cell.length_b   1.000
_cell.length_c   1.000
_cell.angle_alpha   90.00
_cell.angle_beta   90.00
_cell.angle_gamma   90.00
#
_symmetry.space_group_name_H-M   'P 1'
#
loop_
_entity.id
_entity.type
_entity.pdbx_description
1 polymer ?
#
loop_
_entity_poly.entity_id
_entity_poly.type
_entity_poly.pdbx_seq_one_letter_code
_entity_poly.pdbx_strand_id
1 'polypeptide(L)'
;MIKKIKIHGYRIYKELVLTPNTKLNIIVGDNEAGKSTLLEAIVLALTGRINGRSASEEFNSHWFNTDFVNDFLLEHKKGERVSFPEISIELFFDNQPDLQALCGAINSDVPTTACPSVVFSIIPDPEYVDELDEWLKEPSPLLPGQPHE
;
A
#
# COMPACT_ATOMS: atom_id res chain seq x y z
N MET A 1 8.19 17.95 -6.97
CA MET A 1 7.54 17.04 -7.94
C MET A 1 7.75 15.60 -7.49
N ILE A 2 6.89 14.64 -7.88
CA ILE A 2 7.05 13.22 -7.48
C ILE A 2 8.27 12.64 -8.19
N LYS A 3 9.23 12.15 -7.41
CA LYS A 3 10.51 11.58 -7.85
C LYS A 3 10.49 10.06 -7.92
N LYS A 4 9.76 9.40 -7.01
CA LYS A 4 9.64 7.95 -6.95
C LYS A 4 8.29 7.59 -6.34
N ILE A 5 7.72 6.48 -6.80
CA ILE A 5 6.50 5.87 -6.29
C ILE A 5 6.85 4.43 -5.93
N LYS A 6 6.51 4.00 -4.73
CA LYS A 6 6.53 2.59 -4.33
C LYS A 6 5.13 2.17 -3.92
N ILE A 7 4.68 1.02 -4.42
CA ILE A 7 3.42 0.41 -4.05
C ILE A 7 3.71 -1.04 -3.65
N HIS A 8 3.16 -1.46 -2.51
CA HIS A 8 3.24 -2.81 -2.01
C HIS A 8 1.85 -3.29 -1.59
N GLY A 9 1.50 -4.50 -2.02
CA GLY A 9 0.28 -5.19 -1.58
C GLY A 9 -1.05 -4.56 -2.01
N TYR A 10 -1.08 -3.60 -2.95
CA TYR A 10 -2.30 -2.87 -3.33
C TYR A 10 -2.89 -3.30 -4.67
N ARG A 11 -4.10 -3.87 -4.66
CA ARG A 11 -4.86 -4.31 -5.82
C ARG A 11 -4.00 -5.17 -6.76
N ILE A 12 -3.76 -4.75 -8.00
CA ILE A 12 -2.91 -5.51 -8.94
C ILE A 12 -1.41 -5.46 -8.61
N TYR A 13 -0.99 -4.49 -7.81
CA TYR A 13 0.43 -4.28 -7.48
C TYR A 13 0.80 -5.04 -6.22
N LYS A 14 1.32 -6.26 -6.38
CA LYS A 14 2.06 -6.94 -5.31
C LYS A 14 3.28 -6.11 -4.90
N GLU A 15 4.05 -5.67 -5.90
CA GLU A 15 5.14 -4.71 -5.73
C GLU A 15 5.27 -3.86 -7.01
N LEU A 16 5.48 -2.56 -6.84
CA LEU A 16 5.80 -1.63 -7.91
C LEU A 16 6.79 -0.59 -7.41
N VAL A 17 7.85 -0.37 -8.18
CA VAL A 17 8.74 0.79 -8.01
C VAL A 17 8.79 1.55 -9.33
N LEU A 18 8.37 2.80 -9.31
CA LEU A 18 8.30 3.65 -10.50
C LEU A 18 9.04 4.97 -10.26
N THR A 19 9.90 5.34 -11.20
CA THR A 19 10.60 6.63 -11.22
C THR A 19 10.05 7.45 -12.40
N PRO A 20 9.17 8.44 -12.15
CA PRO A 20 8.61 9.25 -13.22
C PRO A 20 9.69 10.05 -13.96
N ASN A 21 9.48 10.27 -15.25
CA ASN A 21 10.23 11.24 -16.04
C ASN A 21 9.88 12.67 -15.61
N THR A 22 10.86 13.57 -15.63
CA THR A 22 10.69 14.97 -15.20
C THR A 22 9.89 15.85 -16.17
N LYS A 23 9.68 15.38 -17.42
CA LYS A 23 8.99 16.15 -18.46
C LYS A 23 7.63 15.57 -18.80
N LEU A 24 7.59 14.32 -19.26
CA LEU A 24 6.37 13.67 -19.74
C LEU A 24 6.35 12.21 -19.35
N ASN A 25 5.24 11.79 -18.76
CA ASN A 25 4.94 10.40 -18.43
C ASN A 25 3.71 9.98 -19.22
N ILE A 26 3.82 8.90 -19.98
CA ILE A 26 2.70 8.31 -20.74
C ILE A 26 2.47 6.92 -20.16
N ILE A 27 1.27 6.67 -19.65
CA ILE A 27 0.87 5.37 -19.09
C ILE A 27 0.00 4.66 -20.13
N VAL A 28 0.51 3.60 -20.72
CA VAL A 28 -0.16 2.81 -21.77
C VAL A 28 -0.22 1.35 -21.34
N GLY A 29 -1.29 0.67 -21.69
CA GLY A 29 -1.54 -0.73 -21.38
C GLY A 29 -3.01 -1.07 -21.64
N ASP A 30 -3.33 -2.35 -21.61
CA ASP A 30 -4.69 -2.83 -21.84
C ASP A 30 -5.64 -2.46 -20.70
N ASN A 31 -6.94 -2.69 -20.89
CA ASN A 31 -7.90 -2.59 -19.80
C ASN A 31 -7.46 -3.49 -18.64
N GLU A 32 -7.72 -3.05 -17.42
CA GLU A 32 -7.36 -3.77 -16.19
C GLU A 32 -5.84 -3.96 -15.94
N ALA A 33 -4.96 -3.42 -16.81
CA ALA A 33 -3.50 -3.47 -16.62
C ALA A 33 -2.96 -2.59 -15.47
N GLY A 34 -3.82 -2.09 -14.56
CA GLY A 34 -3.40 -1.31 -13.40
C GLY A 34 -3.22 0.20 -13.61
N LYS A 35 -3.48 0.75 -14.80
CA LYS A 35 -3.28 2.18 -15.09
C LYS A 35 -4.07 3.10 -14.14
N SER A 36 -5.37 2.84 -14.00
CA SER A 36 -6.24 3.61 -13.08
C SER A 36 -5.85 3.37 -11.62
N THR A 37 -5.46 2.15 -11.28
CA THR A 37 -4.97 1.77 -9.94
C THR A 37 -3.72 2.54 -9.55
N LEU A 38 -2.80 2.80 -10.49
CA LEU A 38 -1.61 3.61 -10.22
C LEU A 38 -2.00 5.05 -9.85
N LEU A 39 -2.89 5.66 -10.62
CA LEU A 39 -3.37 7.03 -10.34
C LEU A 39 -4.15 7.10 -9.03
N GLU A 40 -4.99 6.10 -8.78
CA GLU A 40 -5.75 5.96 -7.53
C GLU A 40 -4.83 5.83 -6.32
N ALA A 41 -3.79 5.00 -6.40
CA ALA A 41 -2.80 4.85 -5.33
C ALA A 41 -2.09 6.17 -5.02
N ILE A 42 -1.71 6.94 -6.05
CA ILE A 42 -1.10 8.26 -5.87
C ILE A 42 -2.07 9.22 -5.15
N VAL A 43 -3.34 9.26 -5.57
CA VAL A 43 -4.37 10.09 -4.91
C VAL A 43 -4.57 9.65 -3.45
N LEU A 44 -4.64 8.35 -3.21
CA LEU A 44 -4.82 7.76 -1.90
C LEU A 44 -3.66 8.13 -0.96
N ALA A 45 -2.41 8.05 -1.42
CA ALA A 45 -1.25 8.45 -0.63
C ALA A 45 -1.18 9.95 -0.34
N LEU A 46 -1.63 10.80 -1.27
CA LEU A 46 -1.63 12.25 -1.08
C LEU A 46 -2.76 12.75 -0.20
N THR A 47 -3.91 12.07 -0.20
CA THR A 47 -5.15 12.62 0.37
C THR A 47 -5.79 11.76 1.45
N GLY A 48 -5.37 10.50 1.57
CA GLY A 48 -6.06 9.51 2.41
C GLY A 48 -7.49 9.23 1.98
N ARG A 49 -7.84 9.51 0.71
CA ARG A 49 -9.20 9.41 0.17
C ARG A 49 -9.27 8.62 -1.13
N ILE A 50 -10.41 8.00 -1.33
CA ILE A 50 -10.79 7.28 -2.55
C ILE A 50 -12.25 7.61 -2.87
N ASN A 51 -12.56 7.89 -4.15
CA ASN A 51 -13.91 8.26 -4.59
C ASN A 51 -14.59 9.38 -3.76
N GLY A 52 -13.81 10.30 -3.18
CA GLY A 52 -14.29 11.43 -2.36
C GLY A 52 -14.49 11.11 -0.87
N ARG A 53 -14.40 9.85 -0.47
CA ARG A 53 -14.54 9.38 0.92
C ARG A 53 -13.19 9.05 1.54
N SER A 54 -13.11 9.02 2.86
CA SER A 54 -11.87 8.65 3.55
C SER A 54 -11.54 7.17 3.33
N ALA A 55 -10.26 6.84 3.36
CA ALA A 55 -9.81 5.46 3.19
C ALA A 55 -10.39 4.51 4.24
N SER A 56 -10.59 4.99 5.47
CA SER A 56 -11.22 4.23 6.55
C SER A 56 -12.70 3.90 6.29
N GLU A 57 -13.43 4.79 5.59
CA GLU A 57 -14.84 4.55 5.24
C GLU A 57 -15.01 3.58 4.07
N GLU A 58 -14.06 3.57 3.13
CA GLU A 58 -14.12 2.75 1.91
C GLU A 58 -13.25 1.49 1.98
N PHE A 59 -12.56 1.29 3.10
CA PHE A 59 -11.66 0.17 3.30
C PHE A 59 -12.39 -1.15 3.05
N ASN A 60 -11.79 -1.99 2.21
CA ASN A 60 -12.26 -3.34 2.01
C ASN A 60 -11.09 -4.28 1.71
N SER A 61 -11.28 -5.56 2.05
CA SER A 61 -10.25 -6.60 1.87
C SER A 61 -9.79 -6.79 0.42
N HIS A 62 -10.60 -6.42 -0.58
CA HIS A 62 -10.21 -6.51 -1.98
C HIS A 62 -9.16 -5.48 -2.40
N TRP A 63 -8.79 -4.55 -1.50
CA TRP A 63 -7.65 -3.67 -1.71
C TRP A 63 -6.32 -4.41 -1.60
N PHE A 64 -6.27 -5.53 -0.88
CA PHE A 64 -5.08 -6.34 -0.80
C PHE A 64 -4.86 -7.07 -2.12
N ASN A 65 -3.60 -7.11 -2.55
CA ASN A 65 -3.22 -7.89 -3.70
C ASN A 65 -3.47 -9.39 -3.43
N THR A 66 -4.20 -10.03 -4.34
CA THR A 66 -4.64 -11.42 -4.16
C THR A 66 -3.47 -12.40 -4.13
N ASP A 67 -2.44 -12.19 -4.96
CA ASP A 67 -1.26 -13.06 -4.95
C ASP A 67 -0.50 -12.93 -3.62
N PHE A 68 -0.41 -11.70 -3.09
CA PHE A 68 0.23 -11.46 -1.80
C PHE A 68 -0.52 -12.17 -0.65
N VAL A 69 -1.85 -12.09 -0.62
CA VAL A 69 -2.67 -12.79 0.38
C VAL A 69 -2.53 -14.32 0.21
N ASN A 70 -2.53 -14.82 -1.02
CA ASN A 70 -2.37 -16.25 -1.28
C ASN A 70 -1.02 -16.78 -0.82
N ASP A 71 0.06 -16.05 -1.10
CA ASP A 71 1.41 -16.42 -0.68
C ASP A 71 1.50 -16.48 0.85
N PHE A 72 0.96 -15.47 1.54
CA PHE A 72 0.83 -15.47 3.00
C PHE A 72 0.09 -16.71 3.53
N LEU A 73 -1.07 -17.04 2.96
CA LEU A 73 -1.85 -18.21 3.36
C LEU A 73 -1.12 -19.54 3.11
N LEU A 74 -0.36 -19.64 2.02
CA LEU A 74 0.43 -20.82 1.68
C LEU A 74 1.60 -21.01 2.64
N GLU A 75 2.31 -19.94 2.99
CA GLU A 75 3.43 -19.96 3.92
C GLU A 75 2.96 -20.22 5.36
N HIS A 76 1.85 -19.61 5.79
CA HIS A 76 1.22 -19.91 7.06
C HIS A 76 0.87 -21.41 7.19
N LYS A 77 0.30 -22.02 6.14
CA LYS A 77 -0.01 -23.47 6.12
C LYS A 77 1.23 -24.36 6.24
N LYS A 78 2.42 -23.88 5.89
CA LYS A 78 3.69 -24.61 6.07
C LYS A 78 4.24 -24.49 7.50
N GLY A 79 3.60 -23.71 8.36
CA GLY A 79 4.06 -23.44 9.73
C GLY A 79 5.19 -22.39 9.79
N GLU A 80 5.38 -21.62 8.72
CA GLU A 80 6.36 -20.53 8.71
C GLU A 80 5.78 -19.31 9.44
N ARG A 81 6.65 -18.57 10.16
CA ARG A 81 6.26 -17.29 10.74
C ARG A 81 6.28 -16.23 9.65
N VAL A 82 5.09 -15.83 9.22
CA VAL A 82 4.88 -14.82 8.18
C VAL A 82 4.16 -13.60 8.71
N SER A 83 4.58 -12.43 8.25
CA SER A 83 3.90 -11.16 8.50
C SER A 83 2.54 -11.19 7.82
N PHE A 84 1.53 -10.58 8.45
CA PHE A 84 0.25 -10.37 7.79
C PHE A 84 0.41 -9.53 6.51
N PRO A 85 -0.49 -9.67 5.53
CA PRO A 85 -0.52 -8.81 4.37
C PRO A 85 -0.70 -7.35 4.78
N GLU A 86 0.11 -6.48 4.19
CA GLU A 86 0.08 -5.03 4.41
C GLU A 86 -0.06 -4.31 3.08
N ILE A 87 -0.68 -3.12 3.10
CA ILE A 87 -0.64 -2.20 1.97
C ILE A 87 0.30 -1.06 2.34
N SER A 88 1.23 -0.72 1.45
CA SER A 88 1.97 0.53 1.55
C SER A 88 2.05 1.24 0.20
N ILE A 89 1.81 2.54 0.22
CA ILE A 89 1.94 3.42 -0.94
C ILE A 89 2.78 4.60 -0.51
N GLU A 90 4.00 4.66 -1.01
CA GLU A 90 4.97 5.68 -0.66
C GLU A 90 5.30 6.54 -1.87
N LEU A 91 5.20 7.86 -1.67
CA LEU A 91 5.56 8.86 -2.66
C LEU A 91 6.76 9.65 -2.15
N PHE A 92 7.82 9.67 -2.95
CA PHE A 92 9.01 10.46 -2.70
C PHE A 92 8.96 11.71 -3.58
N PHE A 93 9.37 12.84 -3.04
CA PHE A 93 9.38 14.10 -3.78
C PHE A 93 10.79 14.67 -3.90
N ASP A 94 10.95 15.57 -4.87
CA ASP A 94 12.13 16.43 -4.93
C ASP A 94 12.24 17.30 -3.68
N ASN A 95 13.48 17.54 -3.26
CA ASN A 95 13.76 18.36 -2.10
C ASN A 95 13.53 19.84 -2.43
N GLN A 96 12.31 20.33 -2.20
CA GLN A 96 11.92 21.71 -2.45
C GLN A 96 11.56 22.43 -1.15
N PRO A 97 11.71 23.78 -1.09
CA PRO A 97 11.46 24.55 0.14
C PRO A 97 10.05 24.39 0.70
N ASP A 98 9.05 24.26 -0.16
CA ASP A 98 7.63 24.08 0.16
C ASP A 98 7.31 22.67 0.70
N LEU A 99 8.17 21.68 0.42
CA LEU A 99 8.01 20.30 0.88
C LEU A 99 8.89 19.96 2.09
N GLN A 100 9.59 20.94 2.68
CA GLN A 100 10.46 20.69 3.84
C GLN A 100 9.71 20.14 5.05
N ALA A 101 8.43 20.49 5.22
CA ALA A 101 7.60 19.96 6.29
C ALA A 101 7.41 18.43 6.21
N LEU A 102 7.59 17.84 5.03
CA LEU A 102 7.51 16.40 4.78
C LEU A 102 8.89 15.73 4.76
N CYS A 103 9.97 16.50 4.94
CA CYS A 103 11.34 16.00 4.83
C CYS A 103 11.74 15.23 6.09
N GLY A 104 12.17 13.99 5.91
CA GLY A 104 12.65 13.15 6.99
C GLY A 104 13.52 12.01 6.48
N ALA A 105 14.06 11.23 7.41
CA ALA A 105 14.76 9.98 7.15
C ALA A 105 13.90 8.75 7.48
N ILE A 106 12.56 8.92 7.49
CA ILE A 106 11.60 7.83 7.69
C ILE A 106 11.01 7.53 6.31
N ASN A 107 11.71 6.67 5.56
CA ASN A 107 11.28 6.18 4.26
C ASN A 107 11.83 4.77 4.01
N SER A 108 11.25 4.05 3.05
CA SER A 108 11.62 2.66 2.79
C SER A 108 12.91 2.45 1.98
N ASP A 109 13.62 3.50 1.56
CA ASP A 109 14.87 3.34 0.81
C ASP A 109 16.00 2.87 1.73
N VAL A 110 16.82 1.94 1.21
CA VAL A 110 18.04 1.44 1.84
C VAL A 110 19.19 1.55 0.82
N PRO A 111 20.28 2.31 1.10
CA PRO A 111 20.48 3.14 2.28
C PRO A 111 19.49 4.32 2.33
N THR A 112 19.04 4.66 3.53
CA THR A 112 18.06 5.73 3.75
C THR A 112 18.65 7.08 3.39
N THR A 113 17.93 7.82 2.55
CA THR A 113 18.29 9.19 2.19
C THR A 113 17.21 10.12 2.72
N ALA A 114 17.61 11.19 3.41
CA ALA A 114 16.65 12.19 3.87
C ALA A 114 16.02 12.91 2.67
N CYS A 115 14.70 12.84 2.55
CA CYS A 115 13.95 13.52 1.51
C CYS A 115 12.50 13.72 1.93
N PRO A 116 11.77 14.66 1.29
CA PRO A 116 10.33 14.74 1.45
C PRO A 116 9.65 13.47 0.95
N SER A 117 8.84 12.84 1.80
CA SER A 117 8.02 11.67 1.44
C SER A 117 6.69 11.65 2.19
N VAL A 118 5.72 10.95 1.62
CA VAL A 118 4.47 10.58 2.32
C VAL A 118 4.23 9.09 2.12
N VAL A 119 3.68 8.45 3.15
CA VAL A 119 3.31 7.04 3.15
C VAL A 119 1.85 6.93 3.56
N PHE A 120 1.07 6.21 2.75
CA PHE A 120 -0.20 5.65 3.17
C PHE A 120 -0.02 4.16 3.42
N SER A 121 -0.51 3.67 4.54
CA SER A 121 -0.37 2.26 4.92
C SER A 121 -1.65 1.71 5.55
N ILE A 122 -1.95 0.45 5.24
CA ILE A 122 -2.92 -0.36 5.96
C ILE A 122 -2.12 -1.53 6.55
N ILE A 123 -2.08 -1.59 7.87
CA ILE A 123 -1.36 -2.59 8.64
C ILE A 123 -2.31 -3.25 9.63
N PRO A 124 -2.03 -4.49 10.08
CA PRO A 124 -2.79 -5.11 11.16
C PRO A 124 -2.74 -4.24 12.40
N ASP A 125 -3.90 -4.08 13.03
CA ASP A 125 -3.98 -3.35 14.29
C ASP A 125 -3.44 -4.25 15.43
N PRO A 126 -2.39 -3.82 16.16
CA PRO A 126 -1.84 -4.57 17.29
C PRO A 126 -2.86 -4.85 18.40
N GLU A 127 -3.92 -4.07 18.51
CA GLU A 127 -4.98 -4.27 19.50
C GLU A 127 -5.87 -5.49 19.18
N TYR A 128 -5.84 -5.96 17.92
CA TYR A 128 -6.68 -7.04 17.40
C TYR A 128 -5.90 -8.33 17.14
N VAL A 129 -4.70 -8.48 17.72
CA VAL A 129 -3.83 -9.65 17.52
C VAL A 129 -4.52 -10.97 17.87
N ASP A 130 -5.30 -11.02 18.96
CA ASP A 130 -6.00 -12.25 19.35
C ASP A 130 -7.06 -12.67 18.32
N GLU A 131 -7.76 -11.71 17.72
CA GLU A 131 -8.76 -11.97 16.68
C GLU A 131 -8.11 -12.41 15.37
N LEU A 132 -6.97 -11.81 15.04
CA LEU A 132 -6.15 -12.19 13.90
C LEU A 132 -5.60 -13.63 14.08
N ASP A 133 -5.13 -13.98 15.27
CA ASP A 133 -4.66 -15.33 15.61
C ASP A 133 -5.79 -16.37 15.57
N GLU A 134 -7.00 -16.00 16.00
CA GLU A 134 -8.18 -16.87 15.88
C GLU A 134 -8.55 -17.09 14.40
N TRP A 135 -8.56 -16.02 13.60
CA TRP A 135 -8.81 -16.11 12.16
C TRP A 135 -7.77 -16.99 11.45
N LEU A 136 -6.52 -16.98 11.89
CA LEU A 136 -5.47 -17.85 11.34
C LEU A 136 -5.74 -19.35 11.53
N LYS A 137 -6.58 -19.75 12.50
CA LYS A 137 -6.96 -21.16 12.67
C LYS A 137 -7.85 -21.66 11.54
N GLU A 138 -8.74 -20.82 11.05
CA GLU A 138 -9.64 -21.10 9.91
C GLU A 138 -9.65 -19.92 8.94
N PRO A 139 -8.58 -19.73 8.16
CA PRO A 139 -8.43 -18.53 7.34
C PRO A 139 -9.42 -18.54 6.18
N SER A 140 -10.09 -17.41 5.98
CA SER A 140 -10.91 -17.15 4.80
C SER A 140 -10.19 -16.19 3.83
N PRO A 141 -10.69 -15.98 2.61
CA PRO A 141 -10.15 -14.93 1.73
C PRO A 141 -10.36 -13.50 2.25
N LEU A 142 -11.23 -13.30 3.26
CA LEU A 142 -11.56 -11.98 3.83
C LEU A 142 -10.75 -11.77 5.11
N LEU A 143 -9.87 -10.77 5.11
CA LEU A 143 -9.10 -10.38 6.31
C LEU A 143 -10.00 -9.78 7.40
N PRO A 144 -9.68 -9.98 8.70
CA PRO A 144 -10.40 -9.39 9.84
C PRO A 144 -10.32 -7.86 9.87
N GLY A 145 -11.25 -7.21 10.58
CA GLY A 145 -11.25 -5.75 10.79
C GLY A 145 -12.15 -4.94 9.85
N GLN A 146 -13.10 -5.60 9.16
CA GLN A 146 -14.17 -4.87 8.48
C GLN A 146 -15.27 -4.49 9.49
N PRO A 147 -15.90 -3.31 9.36
CA PRO A 147 -17.21 -3.13 9.97
C PRO A 147 -18.15 -4.19 9.36
N HIS A 148 -18.73 -5.03 10.21
CA HIS A 148 -19.83 -5.89 9.81
C HIS A 148 -20.99 -4.98 9.36
N GLU A 149 -21.44 -5.14 8.11
CA GLU A 149 -22.76 -4.62 7.70
C GLU A 149 -23.89 -5.32 8.49
#